data_AF-A0A4R4YQ77-F1
#
_entry.id   AF-A0A4R4YQ77-F1
#
_cell.length_a   1.000
_cell.length_b   1.000
_cell.length_c   1.000
_cell.angle_alpha   90.00
_cell.angle_beta   90.00
_cell.angle_gamma   90.00
#
_symmetry.space_group_name_H-M   'P 1'
#
loop_
_entity.id
_entity.type
_entity.pdbx_description
1 polymer ?
#
loop_
_entity_poly.entity_id
_entity_poly.type
_entity_poly.pdbx_seq_one_letter_code
_entity_poly.pdbx_strand_id
1 'polypeptide(L)'
;MNPSVPAAFETRLQRLAVDIVVSRTPMDDAVVLAEDLLAAGFEGDATVEVAVLRRDVTYGDAGPLVRAMLAEYGIELPIPGDEEAEYRLLLRTFGLWKLPIGDFYAPFLHQLPPWDKQDSLERALMELFVRLDNASVPAQADEVVERMRATVRAALQAD
;
A
#
# COMPACT_ATOMS: atom_id res chain seq x y z
N MET A 1 2.32 -23.18 -14.16
CA MET A 1 2.91 -21.86 -14.44
C MET A 1 1.79 -20.88 -14.14
N ASN A 2 1.82 -20.19 -12.98
CA ASN A 2 0.75 -19.26 -12.65
C ASN A 2 0.75 -18.15 -13.72
N PRO A 3 -0.39 -17.87 -14.37
CA PRO A 3 -0.46 -16.78 -15.32
C PRO A 3 -0.04 -15.49 -14.61
N SER A 4 0.82 -14.70 -15.25
CA SER A 4 1.15 -13.37 -14.74
C SER A 4 -0.14 -12.57 -14.66
N VAL A 5 -0.46 -12.05 -13.48
CA VAL A 5 -1.62 -11.20 -13.26
C VAL A 5 -1.54 -9.97 -14.19
N PRO A 6 -2.61 -9.64 -14.95
CA PRO A 6 -2.63 -8.42 -15.76
C PRO A 6 -2.33 -7.18 -14.92
N ALA A 7 -1.62 -6.20 -15.50
CA ALA A 7 -1.21 -4.96 -14.81
C ALA A 7 -2.38 -4.20 -14.14
N ALA A 8 -3.58 -4.30 -14.71
CA ALA A 8 -4.80 -3.71 -14.13
C ALA A 8 -5.19 -4.34 -12.79
N PHE A 9 -5.04 -5.66 -12.66
CA PHE A 9 -5.29 -6.37 -11.40
C PHE A 9 -4.16 -6.15 -10.41
N GLU A 10 -2.91 -6.11 -10.87
CA GLU A 10 -1.75 -5.79 -10.03
C GLU A 10 -1.93 -4.45 -9.31
N THR A 11 -2.36 -3.41 -10.04
CA THR A 11 -2.61 -2.08 -9.45
C THR A 11 -3.71 -2.14 -8.37
N ARG A 12 -4.78 -2.91 -8.60
CA ARG A 12 -5.89 -3.05 -7.65
C ARG A 12 -5.49 -3.84 -6.41
N LEU A 13 -4.71 -4.92 -6.59
CA LEU A 13 -4.15 -5.72 -5.50
C LEU A 13 -3.19 -4.88 -4.63
N GLN A 14 -2.32 -4.09 -5.26
CA GLN A 14 -1.41 -3.17 -4.55
C GLN A 14 -2.16 -2.10 -3.76
N ARG A 15 -3.25 -1.55 -4.34
CA ARG A 15 -4.10 -0.60 -3.63
C ARG A 15 -4.79 -1.23 -2.43
N LEU A 16 -5.39 -2.41 -2.61
CA LEU A 16 -6.02 -3.15 -1.53
C LEU A 16 -5.02 -3.46 -0.41
N ALA A 17 -3.80 -3.87 -0.75
CA ALA A 17 -2.72 -4.10 0.20
C ALA A 17 -2.43 -2.88 1.08
N VAL A 18 -2.43 -1.68 0.49
CA VAL A 18 -2.25 -0.44 1.25
C VAL A 18 -3.45 -0.14 2.13
N ASP A 19 -4.66 -0.22 1.59
CA ASP A 19 -5.90 0.06 2.32
C ASP A 19 -6.04 -0.84 3.56
N ILE A 20 -5.65 -2.11 3.44
CA ILE A 20 -5.63 -3.08 4.54
C ILE A 20 -4.67 -2.66 5.67
N VAL A 21 -3.54 -2.06 5.33
CA VAL A 21 -2.48 -1.69 6.30
C VAL A 21 -2.74 -0.32 6.90
N VAL A 22 -3.11 0.66 6.07
CA VAL A 22 -3.26 2.06 6.45
C VAL A 22 -4.56 2.31 7.22
N SER A 23 -5.67 1.77 6.73
CA SER A 23 -6.99 2.23 7.16
C SER A 23 -7.93 1.10 7.53
N ARG A 24 -7.57 -0.17 7.28
CA ARG A 24 -8.40 -1.35 7.55
C ARG A 24 -9.83 -1.12 7.04
N THR A 25 -9.91 -0.68 5.79
CA THR A 25 -11.11 -0.16 5.09
C THR A 25 -12.26 -1.19 5.04
N PRO A 26 -13.46 -0.80 4.55
CA PRO A 26 -14.51 -1.77 4.25
C PRO A 26 -14.03 -2.85 3.25
N MET A 27 -14.44 -4.10 3.48
CA MET A 27 -13.96 -5.26 2.72
C MET A 27 -14.63 -5.42 1.34
N ASP A 28 -15.59 -4.56 1.01
CA ASP A 28 -16.37 -4.61 -0.22
C ASP A 28 -15.47 -4.58 -1.46
N ASP A 29 -14.46 -3.70 -1.46
CA ASP A 29 -13.50 -3.59 -2.56
C ASP A 29 -12.63 -4.85 -2.70
N ALA A 30 -12.36 -5.55 -1.59
CA ALA A 30 -11.67 -6.84 -1.61
C ALA A 30 -12.53 -7.94 -2.22
N VAL A 31 -13.82 -8.00 -1.86
CA VAL A 31 -14.78 -8.94 -2.43
C VAL A 31 -14.96 -8.71 -3.93
N VAL A 32 -15.15 -7.45 -4.35
CA VAL A 32 -15.28 -7.10 -5.77
C VAL A 32 -14.01 -7.44 -6.55
N LEU A 33 -12.83 -7.20 -5.98
CA LEU A 33 -11.57 -7.60 -6.60
C LEU A 33 -11.46 -9.12 -6.75
N ALA A 34 -11.85 -9.88 -5.74
CA ALA A 34 -11.84 -11.34 -5.78
C ALA A 34 -12.81 -11.89 -6.85
N GLU A 35 -14.04 -11.35 -6.92
CA GLU A 35 -15.02 -11.67 -7.97
C GLU A 35 -14.44 -11.44 -9.38
N ASP A 36 -13.79 -10.30 -9.60
CA ASP A 36 -13.18 -9.96 -10.90
C ASP A 36 -11.98 -10.85 -11.24
N LEU A 37 -11.17 -11.22 -10.25
CA LEU A 37 -10.05 -12.16 -10.41
C LEU A 37 -10.55 -13.55 -10.83
N LEU A 38 -11.61 -14.06 -10.19
CA LEU A 38 -12.25 -15.31 -10.59
C LEU A 38 -12.82 -15.23 -12.01
N ALA A 39 -13.51 -14.14 -12.33
CA ALA A 39 -14.06 -13.93 -13.68
C ALA A 39 -12.96 -13.91 -14.76
N ALA A 40 -11.74 -13.51 -14.39
CA ALA A 40 -10.55 -13.53 -15.23
C ALA A 40 -9.77 -14.87 -15.21
N GLY A 41 -10.23 -15.88 -14.46
CA GLY A 41 -9.65 -17.22 -14.41
C GLY A 41 -8.56 -17.41 -13.34
N PHE A 42 -8.46 -16.52 -12.36
CA PHE A 42 -7.55 -16.68 -11.22
C PHE A 42 -8.27 -17.35 -10.05
N GLU A 43 -8.14 -18.66 -9.94
CA GLU A 43 -8.90 -19.51 -9.01
C GLU A 43 -8.10 -19.90 -7.76
N GLY A 44 -7.38 -18.95 -7.15
CA GLY A 44 -6.73 -19.19 -5.86
C GLY A 44 -7.75 -19.55 -4.78
N ASP A 45 -7.41 -20.45 -3.87
CA ASP A 45 -8.33 -20.94 -2.83
C ASP A 45 -8.82 -19.76 -1.98
N ALA A 46 -7.92 -18.88 -1.56
CA ALA A 46 -8.28 -17.70 -0.78
C ALA A 46 -9.06 -16.67 -1.62
N THR A 47 -8.73 -16.50 -2.91
CA THR A 47 -9.55 -15.68 -3.82
C THR A 47 -10.98 -16.19 -3.92
N VAL A 48 -11.19 -17.50 -4.03
CA VAL A 48 -12.54 -18.10 -4.04
C VAL A 48 -13.27 -17.81 -2.74
N GLU A 49 -12.61 -18.01 -1.60
CA GLU A 49 -13.22 -17.77 -0.30
C GLU A 49 -13.58 -16.30 -0.08
N VAL A 50 -12.75 -15.35 -0.52
CA VAL A 50 -13.05 -13.91 -0.43
C VAL A 50 -14.23 -13.54 -1.33
N ALA A 51 -14.31 -14.10 -2.53
CA ALA A 51 -15.38 -13.77 -3.50
C ALA A 51 -16.77 -14.20 -3.04
N VAL A 52 -16.88 -15.18 -2.13
CA VAL A 52 -18.17 -15.63 -1.58
C VAL A 52 -18.57 -14.91 -0.29
N LEU A 53 -17.73 -14.00 0.21
CA LEU A 53 -18.06 -13.18 1.38
C LEU A 53 -19.18 -12.19 1.06
N ARG A 54 -19.88 -11.75 2.10
CA ARG A 54 -20.82 -10.65 1.97
C ARG A 54 -20.05 -9.33 1.84
N ARG A 55 -20.56 -8.42 1.00
CA ARG A 55 -20.06 -7.03 0.84
C ARG A 55 -20.40 -6.11 2.03
N ASP A 56 -20.56 -6.65 3.22
CA ASP A 56 -20.71 -5.88 4.47
C ASP A 56 -19.92 -6.54 5.60
N VAL A 57 -19.06 -7.51 5.25
CA VAL A 57 -18.20 -8.21 6.19
C VAL A 57 -17.19 -7.25 6.80
N THR A 58 -16.94 -7.42 8.10
CA THR A 58 -15.99 -6.57 8.80
C THR A 58 -14.55 -6.99 8.52
N TYR A 59 -13.60 -6.08 8.70
CA TYR A 59 -12.17 -6.44 8.66
C TYR A 59 -11.81 -7.55 9.66
N GLY A 60 -12.48 -7.59 10.82
CA GLY A 60 -12.22 -8.62 11.84
C GLY A 60 -12.51 -10.03 11.34
N ASP A 61 -13.54 -10.18 10.52
CA ASP A 61 -13.99 -11.48 10.02
C ASP A 61 -13.28 -11.88 8.71
N ALA A 62 -13.01 -10.90 7.82
CA ALA A 62 -12.45 -11.17 6.48
C ALA A 62 -10.96 -10.85 6.33
N GLY A 63 -10.37 -10.07 7.23
CA GLY A 63 -8.99 -9.59 7.13
C GLY A 63 -7.95 -10.71 6.94
N PRO A 64 -8.01 -11.83 7.70
CA PRO A 64 -7.14 -12.97 7.48
C PRO A 64 -7.27 -13.59 6.09
N LEU A 65 -8.49 -13.72 5.56
CA LEU A 65 -8.74 -14.24 4.21
C LEU A 65 -8.20 -13.31 3.13
N VAL A 66 -8.42 -12.00 3.26
CA VAL A 66 -7.92 -11.01 2.30
C VAL A 66 -6.39 -10.99 2.28
N ARG A 67 -5.74 -11.17 3.44
CA ARG A 67 -4.29 -11.33 3.53
C ARG A 67 -3.80 -12.58 2.79
N ALA A 68 -4.50 -13.71 2.96
CA ALA A 68 -4.18 -14.94 2.23
C ALA A 68 -4.34 -14.77 0.72
N MET A 69 -5.43 -14.12 0.28
CA MET A 69 -5.65 -13.78 -1.13
C MET A 69 -4.51 -12.93 -1.70
N LEU A 70 -4.08 -11.88 -1.00
CA LEU A 70 -2.95 -11.05 -1.46
C LEU A 70 -1.65 -11.85 -1.57
N ALA A 71 -1.40 -12.79 -0.66
CA ALA A 71 -0.24 -13.68 -0.69
C ALA A 71 -0.24 -14.62 -1.92
N GLU A 72 -1.40 -15.10 -2.38
CA GLU A 72 -1.51 -15.88 -3.63
C GLU A 72 -0.98 -15.14 -4.86
N TYR A 73 -1.01 -13.81 -4.82
CA TYR A 73 -0.49 -12.92 -5.86
C TYR A 73 0.87 -12.31 -5.53
N GLY A 74 1.58 -12.85 -4.53
CA GLY A 74 2.93 -12.44 -4.15
C GLY A 74 3.00 -11.13 -3.35
N ILE A 75 1.87 -10.69 -2.78
CA ILE A 75 1.82 -9.50 -1.92
C ILE A 75 1.72 -9.96 -0.47
N GLU A 76 2.89 -10.10 0.15
CA GLU A 76 3.00 -10.42 1.57
C GLU A 76 2.77 -9.15 2.41
N LEU A 77 1.75 -9.19 3.26
CA LEU A 77 1.46 -8.13 4.21
C LEU A 77 2.13 -8.39 5.57
N PRO A 78 2.66 -7.35 6.23
CA PRO A 78 3.25 -7.48 7.56
C PRO A 78 2.22 -7.97 8.57
N ILE A 79 2.69 -8.70 9.58
CA ILE A 79 1.85 -9.14 10.69
C ILE A 79 1.26 -7.89 11.38
N PRO A 80 -0.07 -7.85 11.63
CA PRO A 80 -0.66 -6.70 12.32
C PRO A 80 0.06 -6.38 13.63
N GLY A 81 0.49 -5.13 13.80
CA GLY A 81 1.19 -4.66 15.00
C GLY A 81 2.71 -4.78 14.94
N ASP A 82 3.29 -5.29 13.85
CA ASP A 82 4.71 -5.11 13.53
C ASP A 82 4.89 -3.72 12.88
N GLU A 83 5.04 -2.69 13.72
CA GLU A 83 5.12 -1.29 13.29
C GLU A 83 6.28 -1.05 12.29
N GLU A 84 7.41 -1.74 12.46
CA GLU A 84 8.57 -1.59 11.58
C GLU A 84 8.30 -2.20 10.19
N ALA A 85 7.67 -3.37 10.14
CA ALA A 85 7.30 -4.00 8.88
C ALA A 85 6.15 -3.25 8.18
N GLU A 86 5.19 -2.71 8.93
CA GLU A 86 4.14 -1.81 8.42
C GLU A 86 4.74 -0.53 7.82
N TYR A 87 5.72 0.08 8.50
CA TYR A 87 6.44 1.26 8.00
C TYR A 87 7.21 0.97 6.71
N ARG A 88 7.96 -0.13 6.66
CA ARG A 88 8.67 -0.55 5.44
C ARG A 88 7.72 -0.80 4.27
N LEU A 89 6.56 -1.41 4.53
CA LEU A 89 5.56 -1.62 3.49
C LEU A 89 5.00 -0.29 3.00
N LEU A 90 4.66 0.65 3.89
CA LEU A 90 4.19 1.99 3.53
C LEU A 90 5.20 2.73 2.64
N LEU A 91 6.49 2.68 2.98
CA LEU A 91 7.56 3.24 2.15
C LEU A 91 7.61 2.55 0.78
N ARG A 92 7.58 1.21 0.75
CA ARG A 92 7.61 0.43 -0.50
C ARG A 92 6.43 0.77 -1.42
N THR A 93 5.22 0.89 -0.88
CA THR A 93 4.02 1.17 -1.67
C THR A 93 4.03 2.60 -2.22
N PHE A 94 4.55 3.56 -1.46
CA PHE A 94 4.76 4.92 -1.95
C PHE A 94 5.87 5.02 -3.00
N GLY A 95 7.04 4.40 -2.74
CA GLY A 95 8.18 4.47 -3.64
C GLY A 95 7.99 3.71 -4.95
N LEU A 96 7.43 2.49 -4.90
CA LEU A 96 7.36 1.56 -6.02
C LEU A 96 5.95 1.45 -6.63
N TRP A 97 4.90 1.38 -5.81
CA TRP A 97 3.52 1.17 -6.28
C TRP A 97 2.74 2.47 -6.50
N LYS A 98 3.43 3.61 -6.37
CA LYS A 98 2.90 4.94 -6.61
C LYS A 98 1.66 5.28 -5.77
N LEU A 99 1.60 4.83 -4.51
CA LEU A 99 0.55 5.23 -3.57
C LEU A 99 0.34 6.76 -3.62
N PRO A 100 -0.90 7.28 -3.73
CA PRO A 100 -1.14 8.71 -3.75
C PRO A 100 -0.58 9.41 -2.51
N ILE A 101 -0.09 10.64 -2.68
CA ILE A 101 0.53 11.39 -1.57
C ILE A 101 -0.43 11.64 -0.41
N GLY A 102 -1.73 11.82 -0.70
CA GLY A 102 -2.77 11.98 0.33
C GLY A 102 -2.95 10.75 1.21
N ASP A 103 -2.76 9.56 0.64
CA ASP A 103 -2.89 8.29 1.35
C ASP A 103 -1.58 7.91 2.07
N PHE A 104 -0.45 8.48 1.66
CA PHE A 104 0.86 8.27 2.29
C PHE A 104 1.11 9.19 3.49
N TYR A 105 0.70 10.46 3.41
CA TYR A 105 1.15 11.51 4.33
C TYR A 105 0.75 11.24 5.79
N ALA A 106 -0.53 11.02 6.06
CA ALA A 106 -1.01 10.84 7.43
C ALA A 106 -0.43 9.56 8.10
N PRO A 107 -0.40 8.39 7.43
CA PRO A 107 0.26 7.21 7.98
C PRO A 107 1.76 7.40 8.22
N PHE A 108 2.46 8.07 7.30
CA PHE A 108 3.88 8.37 7.45
C PHE A 108 4.13 9.20 8.71
N LEU A 109 3.35 10.27 8.93
CA LEU A 109 3.48 11.11 10.13
C LEU A 109 3.16 10.36 11.41
N HIS A 110 2.22 9.43 11.38
CA HIS A 110 1.86 8.62 12.55
C HIS A 110 3.00 7.71 13.00
N GLN A 111 3.77 7.18 12.04
CA GLN A 111 4.88 6.27 12.29
C GLN A 111 6.23 6.99 12.36
N LEU A 112 6.26 8.30 12.11
CA LEU A 112 7.49 9.10 12.11
C LEU A 112 8.10 9.16 13.53
N PRO A 113 9.37 8.75 13.71
CA PRO A 113 10.04 8.87 14.99
C PRO A 113 10.18 10.34 15.43
N PRO A 114 10.39 10.57 16.74
CA PRO A 114 10.81 11.88 17.24
C PRO A 114 12.05 12.40 16.50
N TRP A 115 12.14 13.71 16.32
CA TRP A 115 13.15 14.37 15.46
C TRP A 115 14.61 13.93 15.72
N ASP A 116 14.98 13.75 16.99
CA ASP A 116 16.31 13.33 17.43
C ASP A 116 16.65 11.89 17.02
N LYS A 117 15.64 11.07 16.74
CA LYS A 117 15.75 9.67 16.30
C LYS A 117 15.56 9.49 14.80
N GLN A 118 15.23 10.57 14.07
CA GLN A 118 14.98 10.46 12.65
C GLN A 118 16.25 10.18 11.86
N ASP A 119 16.16 9.24 10.93
CA ASP A 119 17.24 8.90 10.01
C ASP A 119 17.35 9.90 8.83
N SER A 120 18.23 9.60 7.88
CA SER A 120 18.41 10.45 6.70
C SER A 120 17.22 10.43 5.74
N LEU A 121 16.50 9.31 5.63
CA LEU A 121 15.34 9.20 4.75
C LEU A 121 14.19 10.06 5.30
N GLU A 122 13.88 9.89 6.58
CA GLU A 122 12.80 10.59 7.28
C GLU A 122 12.98 12.10 7.22
N ARG A 123 14.20 12.58 7.50
CA ARG A 123 14.52 14.01 7.40
C ARG A 123 14.39 14.54 5.97
N ALA A 124 14.87 13.78 4.98
CA ALA A 124 14.75 14.17 3.58
C ALA A 124 13.28 14.24 3.14
N LEU A 125 12.44 13.31 3.59
CA LEU A 125 11.01 13.33 3.31
C LEU A 125 10.32 14.52 3.98
N MET A 126 10.65 14.83 5.24
CA MET A 126 10.12 16.01 5.93
C MET A 126 10.46 17.32 5.21
N GLU A 127 11.70 17.47 4.72
CA GLU A 127 12.08 18.63 3.92
C GLU A 127 11.29 18.72 2.61
N LEU A 128 11.06 17.59 1.95
CA LEU A 128 10.27 17.54 0.71
C LEU A 128 8.78 17.82 0.96
N PHE A 129 8.23 17.40 2.11
CA PHE A 129 6.86 17.78 2.50
C PHE A 129 6.72 19.30 2.67
N VAL A 130 7.70 19.97 3.29
CA VAL A 130 7.69 21.43 3.39
C VAL A 130 7.72 22.06 1.98
N ARG A 131 8.51 21.52 1.05
CA ARG A 131 8.52 22.01 -0.34
C ARG A 131 7.21 21.77 -1.06
N LEU A 132 6.55 20.63 -0.81
CA LEU A 132 5.25 20.30 -1.37
C LEU A 132 4.19 21.29 -0.90
N ASP A 133 4.17 21.61 0.39
CA ASP A 133 3.23 22.58 0.99
C ASP A 133 3.43 24.01 0.42
N ASN A 134 4.67 24.34 0.04
CA ASN A 134 4.99 25.62 -0.59
C ASN A 134 4.84 25.63 -2.13
N ALA A 135 4.46 24.52 -2.75
CA ALA A 135 4.27 24.47 -4.20
C ALA A 135 3.04 25.29 -4.61
N SER A 136 3.22 26.19 -5.58
CA SER A 136 2.17 27.12 -5.99
C SER A 136 1.42 26.71 -7.27
N VAL A 137 1.94 25.69 -7.97
CA VAL A 137 1.33 25.15 -9.19
C VAL A 137 1.41 23.62 -9.22
N PRO A 138 0.48 22.93 -9.91
CA PRO A 138 0.44 21.47 -9.93
C PRO A 138 1.73 20.79 -10.40
N ALA A 139 2.37 21.31 -11.44
CA ALA A 139 3.61 20.73 -11.97
C ALA A 139 4.75 20.71 -10.93
N GLN A 140 4.85 21.73 -10.07
CA GLN A 140 5.83 21.75 -8.98
C GLN A 140 5.51 20.72 -7.91
N ALA A 141 4.23 20.55 -7.57
CA ALA A 141 3.80 19.53 -6.63
C ALA A 141 4.13 18.12 -7.15
N ASP A 142 3.85 17.86 -8.43
CA ASP A 142 4.16 16.58 -9.08
C ASP A 142 5.66 16.28 -9.08
N GLU A 143 6.50 17.27 -9.39
CA GLU A 143 7.97 17.13 -9.34
C GLU A 143 8.46 16.81 -7.93
N VAL A 144 7.90 17.45 -6.90
CA VAL A 144 8.25 17.19 -5.50
C VAL A 144 7.83 15.77 -5.11
N VAL A 145 6.61 15.34 -5.45
CA VAL A 145 6.13 13.97 -5.17
C VAL A 145 7.03 12.94 -5.84
N GLU A 146 7.38 13.11 -7.12
CA GLU A 146 8.29 12.19 -7.81
C GLU A 146 9.69 12.17 -7.17
N ARG A 147 10.17 13.31 -6.66
CA ARG A 147 11.42 13.37 -5.90
C ARG A 147 11.32 12.62 -4.58
N MET A 148 10.20 12.70 -3.86
CA MET A 148 9.96 11.92 -2.66
C MET A 148 9.98 10.43 -2.96
N ARG A 149 9.26 9.99 -4.00
CA ARG A 149 9.25 8.58 -4.41
C ARG A 149 10.66 8.10 -4.77
N ALA A 150 11.44 8.91 -5.50
CA ALA A 150 12.82 8.59 -5.83
C ALA A 150 13.71 8.44 -4.59
N THR A 151 13.51 9.29 -3.59
CA THR A 151 14.24 9.24 -2.30
C THR A 151 13.93 7.95 -1.55
N VAL A 152 12.66 7.56 -1.48
CA VAL A 152 12.25 6.28 -0.87
C VAL A 152 12.84 5.10 -1.64
N ARG A 153 12.78 5.10 -2.97
CA ARG A 153 13.37 4.03 -3.80
C ARG A 153 14.87 3.87 -3.56
N ALA A 154 15.59 4.96 -3.39
CA ALA A 154 17.03 4.92 -3.12
C ALA A 154 17.34 4.32 -1.74
N ALA A 155 16.55 4.67 -0.72
CA ALA A 155 16.70 4.11 0.63
C ALA A 155 16.42 2.60 0.66
N LEU A 156 15.36 2.14 -0.01
CA LEU A 156 15.00 0.71 -0.09
C LEU A 156 16.03 -0.16 -0.84
N GLN A 157 16.99 0.43 -1.55
CA GLN A 157 18.10 -0.28 -2.20
C GLN A 157 19.38 -0.30 -1.36
N ALA A 158 19.44 0.51 -0.31
CA ALA A 158 20.58 0.61 0.59
C ALA A 158 20.46 -0.31 1.82
N ASP A 159 19.24 -0.79 2.09
CA ASP A 159 18.90 -1.83 3.08
C ASP A 159 19.08 -3.25 2.52
#